data_AF-S2L7Z7-F1
#
_entry.id   AF-S2L7Z7-F1
#
_cell.length_a   1.000
_cell.length_b   1.000
_cell.length_c   1.000
_cell.angle_alpha   90.00
_cell.angle_beta   90.00
_cell.angle_gamma   90.00
#
_symmetry.space_group_name_H-M   'P 1'
#
loop_
_entity.id
_entity.type
_entity.pdbx_description
1 polymer ?
#
loop_
_entity_poly.entity_id
_entity_poly.type
_entity_poly.pdbx_seq_one_letter_code
_entity_poly.pdbx_strand_id
1 'polypeptide(L)'
;MTRKKKTRSLSDKVTIRTGKRKDYKKWRHENPDQVTSSRRFTQKKVQQRKLQAARKLARQQQATSIGIHPSGDTRNNSDKDE
;
A
#
# COMPACT_ATOMS: atom_id res chain seq x y z
N MET A 1 -29.88 16.79 18.69
CA MET A 1 -28.75 17.43 17.95
C MET A 1 -27.51 16.54 18.06
N THR A 2 -27.30 15.58 17.15
CA THR A 2 -26.17 14.64 17.27
C THR A 2 -24.90 15.26 16.69
N ARG A 3 -23.80 15.19 17.45
CA ARG A 3 -22.50 15.72 17.06
C ARG A 3 -21.93 14.87 15.92
N LYS A 4 -22.22 15.23 14.66
CA LYS A 4 -21.60 14.60 13.48
C LYS A 4 -20.08 14.63 13.68
N LYS A 5 -19.43 13.48 13.54
CA LYS A 5 -17.97 13.39 13.68
C LYS A 5 -17.33 14.41 12.73
N LYS A 6 -16.40 15.23 13.22
CA LYS A 6 -15.50 16.15 12.45
C LYS A 6 -14.57 15.40 11.47
N THR A 7 -14.97 14.23 10.99
CA THR A 7 -14.26 13.51 9.95
C THR A 7 -14.89 13.90 8.62
N ARG A 8 -14.11 14.59 7.78
CA ARG A 8 -14.48 15.07 6.44
C ARG A 8 -14.88 13.89 5.53
N SER A 9 -16.13 13.45 5.65
CA SER A 9 -16.77 12.55 4.70
C SER A 9 -16.66 13.15 3.29
N LEU A 10 -16.58 12.30 2.26
CA LEU A 10 -16.55 12.78 0.87
C LEU A 10 -17.78 13.65 0.57
N SER A 11 -18.92 13.30 1.18
CA SER A 11 -20.18 14.04 1.10
C SER A 11 -20.04 15.47 1.65
N ASP A 12 -19.39 15.67 2.80
CA ASP A 12 -19.19 17.00 3.37
C ASP A 12 -18.19 17.84 2.53
N LYS A 13 -17.18 17.20 1.92
CA LYS A 13 -16.26 17.89 1.00
C LYS A 13 -16.96 18.34 -0.30
N VAL A 14 -17.91 17.53 -0.77
CA VAL A 14 -18.76 17.84 -1.93
C VAL A 14 -19.64 19.04 -1.63
N THR A 15 -20.31 19.06 -0.47
CA THR A 15 -21.22 20.14 -0.08
C THR A 15 -20.51 21.49 0.10
N ILE A 16 -19.30 21.51 0.65
CA ILE A 16 -18.56 22.77 0.92
C ILE A 16 -17.96 23.39 -0.36
N ARG A 17 -17.61 22.60 -1.39
CA ARG A 17 -16.91 23.13 -2.58
C ARG A 17 -17.79 23.35 -3.80
N THR A 18 -18.54 22.34 -4.22
CA THR A 18 -19.28 22.38 -5.50
C THR A 18 -20.77 22.12 -5.35
N GLY A 19 -21.24 21.65 -4.19
CA GLY A 19 -22.64 21.31 -3.94
C GLY A 19 -23.12 20.02 -4.61
N LYS A 20 -22.47 19.55 -5.68
CA LYS A 20 -22.78 18.28 -6.39
C LYS A 20 -21.58 17.34 -6.50
N ARG A 21 -21.84 16.04 -6.33
CA ARG A 21 -20.80 14.99 -6.26
C ARG A 21 -20.04 14.79 -7.58
N LYS A 22 -20.73 14.92 -8.72
CA LYS A 22 -20.14 14.82 -10.06
C LYS A 22 -19.13 15.95 -10.29
N ASP A 23 -19.52 17.17 -9.93
CA ASP A 23 -18.70 18.36 -10.09
C ASP A 23 -17.46 18.30 -9.19
N TYR A 24 -17.61 17.82 -7.95
CA TYR A 24 -16.46 17.57 -7.08
C TYR A 24 -15.52 16.48 -7.60
N LYS A 25 -16.04 15.47 -8.33
CA LYS A 25 -15.20 14.46 -8.97
C LYS A 25 -14.39 15.09 -10.10
N LYS A 26 -15.03 15.85 -10.99
CA LYS A 26 -14.37 16.58 -12.09
C LYS A 26 -13.30 17.54 -11.54
N TRP A 27 -13.69 18.38 -10.58
CA TRP A 27 -12.79 19.33 -9.90
C TRP A 27 -11.57 18.65 -9.25
N ARG A 28 -11.73 17.44 -8.68
CA ARG A 28 -10.60 16.65 -8.14
C ARG A 28 -9.62 16.17 -9.20
N HIS A 29 -10.10 15.90 -10.40
CA HIS A 29 -9.24 15.52 -11.52
C HIS A 29 -8.52 16.74 -12.09
N GLU A 30 -9.17 17.90 -12.09
CA GLU A 30 -8.59 19.18 -12.51
C GLU A 30 -7.62 19.77 -11.48
N ASN A 31 -7.77 19.42 -10.19
CA ASN A 31 -6.95 19.92 -9.08
C ASN A 31 -6.36 18.76 -8.24
N PRO A 32 -5.45 17.94 -8.81
CA PRO A 32 -4.93 16.74 -8.14
C PRO A 32 -4.19 17.08 -6.84
N ASP A 33 -3.45 18.19 -6.80
CA ASP A 33 -2.58 18.56 -5.67
C ASP A 33 -3.37 19.04 -4.44
N GLN A 34 -4.60 19.50 -4.63
CA GLN A 34 -5.42 20.04 -3.53
C GLN A 34 -6.16 18.98 -2.73
N VAL A 35 -6.16 17.72 -3.18
CA VAL A 35 -6.82 16.60 -2.49
C VAL A 35 -5.80 15.55 -2.08
N THR A 36 -5.02 15.91 -1.07
CA THR A 36 -4.12 14.97 -0.41
C THR A 36 -4.75 14.34 0.82
N SER A 37 -4.30 13.12 1.13
CA SER A 37 -4.63 12.47 2.40
C SER A 37 -3.85 13.14 3.53
N SER A 38 -4.41 13.16 4.75
CA SER A 38 -3.70 13.74 5.89
C SER A 38 -2.43 12.95 6.23
N ARG A 39 -1.41 13.63 6.78
CA ARG A 39 -0.14 13.03 7.21
C ARG A 39 -0.33 11.86 8.18
N ARG A 40 -1.29 11.97 9.11
CA ARG A 40 -1.64 10.89 10.04
C ARG A 40 -2.12 9.63 9.30
N PHE A 41 -2.92 9.79 8.26
CA PHE A 41 -3.45 8.67 7.47
C PHE A 41 -2.32 7.98 6.69
N THR A 42 -1.44 8.75 6.06
CA THR A 42 -0.31 8.19 5.30
C THR A 42 0.65 7.45 6.23
N GLN A 43 1.01 8.03 7.38
CA GLN A 43 1.83 7.38 8.41
C GLN A 43 1.21 6.08 8.92
N LYS A 44 -0.10 6.07 9.23
CA LYS A 44 -0.82 4.85 9.61
C LYS A 44 -0.69 3.76 8.55
N LYS A 45 -0.83 4.10 7.27
CA LYS A 45 -0.73 3.14 6.16
C LYS A 45 0.69 2.60 5.98
N VAL A 46 1.70 3.44 6.15
CA VAL A 46 3.11 3.01 6.15
C VAL A 46 3.36 1.99 7.26
N GLN A 47 2.91 2.28 8.49
CA GLN A 47 3.03 1.36 9.62
C GLN A 47 2.32 0.02 9.37
N GLN A 48 1.10 0.05 8.80
CA GLN A 48 0.36 -1.17 8.44
C GLN A 48 1.14 -2.04 7.45
N ARG A 49 1.72 -1.44 6.40
CA ARG A 49 2.54 -2.19 5.42
C ARG A 49 3.80 -2.78 6.05
N LYS A 50 4.47 -2.03 6.95
CA LYS A 50 5.65 -2.52 7.67
C LYS A 50 5.33 -3.75 8.51
N LEU A 51 4.21 -3.72 9.26
CA LEU A 51 3.75 -4.87 10.04
C LEU A 51 3.38 -6.06 9.15
N GLN A 52 2.74 -5.81 8.02
CA GLN A 52 2.40 -6.87 7.07
C GLN A 52 3.65 -7.52 6.47
N ALA A 53 4.66 -6.72 6.10
CA ALA A 53 5.94 -7.22 5.61
C ALA A 53 6.64 -8.08 6.66
N ALA A 54 6.69 -7.62 7.92
CA ALA A 54 7.26 -8.40 9.02
C ALA A 54 6.55 -9.75 9.22
N ARG A 55 5.20 -9.77 9.17
CA ARG A 55 4.43 -11.01 9.26
C ARG A 55 4.66 -11.95 8.08
N LYS A 56 4.79 -11.39 6.86
CA LYS A 56 5.08 -12.18 5.65
C LYS A 56 6.46 -12.84 5.76
N LEU A 57 7.47 -12.09 6.22
CA LEU A 57 8.81 -12.59 6.43
C LEU A 57 8.85 -13.69 7.50
N ALA A 58 8.19 -13.48 8.65
CA ALA A 58 8.09 -14.51 9.69
C ALA A 58 7.47 -15.81 9.16
N ARG A 59 6.42 -15.69 8.33
CA ARG A 59 5.81 -16.87 7.68
C ARG A 59 6.78 -17.56 6.73
N GLN A 60 7.56 -16.81 5.96
CA GLN A 60 8.56 -17.38 5.05
C GLN A 60 9.67 -18.11 5.81
N GLN A 61 10.11 -17.59 6.96
CA GLN A 61 11.11 -18.23 7.81
C GLN A 61 10.60 -19.53 8.46
N GLN A 62 9.32 -19.59 8.79
CA GLN A 62 8.68 -20.78 9.36
C GLN A 62 8.26 -21.80 8.31
N ALA A 63 8.17 -21.41 7.04
CA ALA A 63 7.76 -22.30 5.97
C ALA A 63 8.88 -23.31 5.67
N THR A 64 8.51 -24.57 5.48
CA THR A 64 9.45 -25.60 5.03
C THR A 64 9.86 -25.33 3.60
N SER A 65 11.17 -25.40 3.32
CA SER A 65 11.69 -25.27 1.96
C SER A 65 11.40 -26.55 1.18
N ILE A 66 10.42 -26.49 0.29
CA ILE A 66 10.16 -27.58 -0.65
C ILE A 66 11.12 -27.38 -1.83
N GLY A 67 11.95 -28.38 -2.10
CA GLY A 67 12.82 -28.41 -3.29
C GLY A 67 11.96 -28.63 -4.54
N ILE A 68 11.46 -27.54 -5.13
CA ILE A 68 10.58 -27.60 -6.31
C ILE A 68 11.38 -27.86 -7.60
N HIS A 69 12.71 -27.70 -7.56
CA HIS A 69 13.58 -27.96 -8.70
C HIS A 69 14.46 -29.19 -8.44
N PRO A 70 14.49 -30.18 -9.35
CA PRO A 70 15.56 -31.16 -9.34
C PRO A 70 16.87 -30.40 -9.53
N SER A 71 17.81 -30.60 -8.60
CA SER A 71 19.16 -30.05 -8.70
C SER A 71 19.79 -30.54 -10.01
N GLY A 72 19.83 -29.67 -11.01
CA GLY A 72 20.64 -29.90 -12.20
C GLY A 72 22.09 -30.06 -11.77
N ASP A 73 22.62 -31.24 -12.06
CA ASP A 73 24.03 -31.64 -12.06
C ASP A 73 25.02 -30.56 -11.57
N THR A 74 25.60 -30.79 -10.41
CA THR A 74 26.94 -30.27 -10.06
C THR A 74 27.96 -30.88 -11.02
N ARG A 75 28.03 -30.37 -12.26
CA ARG A 75 29.10 -30.69 -13.20
C ARG A 75 29.77 -29.40 -13.68
N ASN A 76 31.01 -29.26 -13.22
CA ASN A 76 32.13 -28.63 -13.90
C ASN A 76 32.16 -27.08 -13.92
N ASN A 77 32.78 -26.51 -12.89
CA ASN A 77 33.62 -25.31 -13.04
C ASN A 77 34.68 -25.30 -11.93
N SER A 78 35.54 -26.31 -11.95
CA SER A 78 36.81 -26.34 -11.22
C SER A 78 37.81 -26.98 -12.16
N ASP A 79 38.37 -26.17 -13.06
CA ASP A 79 39.67 -26.40 -13.72
C ASP A 79 39.88 -25.30 -14.76
N LYS A 80 40.53 -24.21 -14.34
CA LYS A 80 41.35 -23.32 -15.17
C LYS A 80 42.19 -22.46 -14.23
N ASP A 81 43.23 -23.06 -13.68
CA ASP A 81 44.41 -22.39 -13.16
C ASP A 81 45.57 -23.41 -13.19
N GLU A 82 46.14 -23.62 -14.38
CA GLU A 82 47.53 -24.07 -14.60
C GLU A 82 48.06 -23.40 -15.87
#